data_AF-A0A353PVE5-F1
#
_entry.id   AF-A0A353PVE5-F1
#
_cell.length_a   1.000
_cell.length_b   1.000
_cell.length_c   1.000
_cell.angle_alpha   90.00
_cell.angle_beta   90.00
_cell.angle_gamma   90.00
#
_symmetry.space_group_name_H-M   'P 1'
#
loop_
_entity.id
_entity.type
_entity.pdbx_description
1 polymer ?
#
loop_
_entity_poly.entity_id
_entity_poly.type
_entity_poly.pdbx_seq_one_letter_code
_entity_poly.pdbx_strand_id
1 'polypeptide(L)'
;MLGSAGSILISCDDDIISKPARIKPALLDALLEKMPSADKKEGDDDRLLLYFTNRENLLDTVEEVDVNILQAYLDLFRQNEEKNGKISENPILWINPGLYGDTGMGSARGTLSLTGSSRAFLQQDYEGLKLSREAINIHLQSTISTKTNLMGTQTAFYNKVPIAPFMPYGRGIDGLSGLLTRLIYPGSRAAYTDFALYHASDGTRNNPAKTLTWVKPAISDLAMIVAIVFRKETEEGFNYYGSLFSDIARLSNSSFVDHLHGAFIAQYTAVIEYYEKLLERYNREPASWAADMETHIENIQEKMRNPLSLFGKEGCDLSIERAKYHLEHYGEVLKIWPDLWKKNLK
;
A
#
# COMPACT_ATOMS: atom_id res chain seq x y z
N MET A 1 -16.43 3.45 -8.52
CA MET A 1 -16.96 3.13 -9.86
C MET A 1 -16.19 1.93 -10.44
N LEU A 2 -16.89 0.93 -10.99
CA LEU A 2 -16.26 -0.21 -11.70
C LEU A 2 -16.58 -0.09 -13.19
N GLY A 3 -15.55 -0.11 -14.03
CA GLY A 3 -15.68 -0.17 -15.49
C GLY A 3 -14.96 -1.40 -16.03
N SER A 4 -15.45 -1.99 -17.12
CA SER A 4 -14.75 -3.09 -17.80
C SER A 4 -14.57 -2.78 -19.28
N ALA A 5 -13.42 -3.20 -19.81
CA ALA A 5 -13.09 -3.10 -21.23
C ALA A 5 -12.35 -4.36 -21.65
N GLY A 6 -13.07 -5.30 -22.29
CA GLY A 6 -12.51 -6.61 -22.64
C GLY A 6 -12.03 -7.37 -21.41
N SER A 7 -10.73 -7.68 -21.35
CA SER A 7 -10.11 -8.41 -20.24
C SER A 7 -9.55 -7.52 -19.13
N ILE A 8 -9.95 -6.24 -19.09
CA ILE A 8 -9.50 -5.29 -18.06
C ILE A 8 -10.70 -4.88 -17.23
N LEU A 9 -10.52 -4.90 -15.92
CA LEU A 9 -11.42 -4.29 -14.94
C LEU A 9 -10.73 -3.04 -14.38
N ILE A 10 -11.38 -1.88 -14.44
CA ILE A 10 -10.90 -0.63 -13.84
C ILE A 10 -11.77 -0.36 -12.62
N SER A 11 -11.14 -0.29 -11.45
CA SER A 11 -11.74 0.22 -10.22
C SER A 11 -11.28 1.64 -9.99
N CYS A 12 -12.21 2.53 -9.65
CA CYS A 12 -11.94 3.93 -9.37
C CYS A 12 -12.69 4.35 -8.11
N ASP A 13 -12.02 4.98 -7.15
CA ASP A 13 -12.65 5.64 -6.01
C ASP A 13 -13.54 6.78 -6.49
N ASP A 14 -14.54 7.15 -5.69
CA ASP A 14 -15.56 8.15 -6.06
C ASP A 14 -15.05 9.59 -6.02
N ASP A 15 -13.93 9.85 -5.34
CA ASP A 15 -13.25 11.14 -5.24
C ASP A 15 -12.02 11.27 -6.17
N ILE A 16 -11.84 10.32 -7.10
CA ILE A 16 -10.81 10.42 -8.14
C ILE A 16 -11.36 11.13 -9.37
N ILE A 17 -10.70 12.22 -9.74
CA ILE A 17 -10.98 12.99 -10.96
C ILE A 17 -9.96 12.58 -12.02
N SER A 18 -10.45 12.24 -13.21
CA SER A 18 -9.64 11.87 -14.38
C SER A 18 -8.94 13.11 -14.97
N LYS A 19 -7.93 13.60 -14.24
CA LYS A 19 -7.01 14.66 -14.64
C LYS A 19 -5.59 14.13 -14.53
N PRO A 20 -5.06 13.47 -15.58
CA PRO A 20 -3.69 13.02 -15.59
C PRO A 20 -2.73 14.20 -15.46
N ALA A 21 -1.77 14.10 -14.55
CA ALA A 21 -0.74 15.11 -14.38
C ALA A 21 0.63 14.49 -14.10
N ARG A 22 1.69 15.26 -14.37
CA ARG A 22 3.08 14.94 -14.03
C ARG A 22 3.68 16.06 -13.19
N ILE A 23 4.78 15.77 -12.49
CA ILE A 23 5.57 16.80 -11.81
C ILE A 23 6.21 17.70 -12.87
N LYS A 24 6.10 19.02 -12.70
CA LYS A 24 6.74 19.99 -13.60
C LYS A 24 8.27 19.77 -13.64
N PRO A 25 8.91 19.86 -14.82
CA PRO A 25 10.35 19.65 -14.96
C PRO A 25 11.21 20.48 -14.00
N ALA A 26 10.85 21.75 -13.78
CA ALA A 26 11.60 22.63 -12.88
C ALA A 26 11.70 22.12 -11.43
N LEU A 27 10.63 21.50 -10.90
CA LEU A 27 10.69 20.88 -9.57
C LEU A 27 11.49 19.59 -9.62
N LEU A 28 11.31 18.78 -10.67
CA LEU A 28 12.03 17.52 -10.83
C LEU A 28 13.54 17.75 -10.90
N ASP A 29 13.99 18.70 -11.70
CA ASP A 29 15.40 19.07 -11.83
C ASP A 29 15.96 19.51 -10.47
N ALA A 30 15.24 20.36 -9.74
CA ALA A 30 15.64 20.80 -8.40
C ALA A 30 15.71 19.66 -7.37
N LEU A 31 14.86 18.62 -7.49
CA LEU A 31 14.89 17.42 -6.64
C LEU A 31 16.06 16.50 -6.98
N LEU A 32 16.39 16.36 -8.26
CA LEU A 32 17.46 15.50 -8.75
C LEU A 32 18.85 16.11 -8.51
N GLU A 33 18.99 17.44 -8.62
CA GLU A 33 20.24 18.15 -8.27
C GLU A 33 20.61 18.02 -6.80
N LYS A 34 19.60 18.00 -5.92
CA LYS A 34 19.78 17.92 -4.46
C LYS A 34 19.90 16.49 -3.92
N MET A 35 19.87 15.46 -4.77
CA MET A 35 19.97 14.06 -4.32
C MET A 35 21.35 13.78 -3.68
N PRO A 36 21.39 13.42 -2.39
CA PRO A 36 22.64 13.00 -1.75
C PRO A 36 23.21 11.76 -2.45
N SER A 37 24.52 11.73 -2.71
CA SER A 37 25.20 10.58 -3.32
C SER A 37 25.05 9.29 -2.49
N ALA A 38 24.95 9.40 -1.16
CA ALA A 38 24.72 8.29 -0.24
C ALA A 38 23.32 7.65 -0.37
N ASP A 39 22.38 8.33 -1.03
CA ASP A 39 21.02 7.86 -1.28
C ASP A 39 20.82 7.35 -2.72
N LYS A 40 21.87 7.36 -3.55
CA LYS A 40 21.88 6.74 -4.89
C LYS A 40 22.18 5.23 -4.81
N LYS A 41 21.41 4.48 -4.02
CA LYS A 41 21.45 3.02 -4.19
C LYS A 41 20.74 2.66 -5.49
N GLU A 42 21.37 1.85 -6.33
CA GLU A 42 20.67 1.15 -7.41
C GLU A 42 19.45 0.44 -6.81
N GLY A 43 18.24 0.84 -7.25
CA GLY A 43 16.99 0.26 -6.79
C GLY A 43 16.26 1.00 -5.66
N ASP A 44 16.77 2.14 -5.16
CA ASP A 44 15.90 3.09 -4.43
C ASP A 44 14.89 3.66 -5.44
N ASP A 45 13.61 3.46 -5.11
CA ASP A 45 12.45 3.56 -5.99
C ASP A 45 12.41 4.89 -6.76
N ASP A 46 12.17 4.85 -8.08
CA ASP A 46 11.81 6.03 -8.91
C ASP A 46 10.45 6.65 -8.49
N ARG A 47 9.94 6.26 -7.33
CA ARG A 47 8.71 6.74 -6.72
C ARG A 47 9.00 7.93 -5.82
N LEU A 48 8.38 9.05 -6.14
CA LEU A 48 8.36 10.23 -5.28
C LEU A 48 7.08 10.26 -4.44
N LEU A 49 7.24 10.61 -3.16
CA LEU A 49 6.16 10.93 -2.24
C LEU A 49 6.46 12.28 -1.58
N LEU A 50 5.87 13.34 -2.12
CA LEU A 50 6.14 14.74 -1.77
C LEU A 50 4.92 15.33 -1.08
N TYR A 51 5.08 15.83 0.15
CA TYR A 51 4.00 16.43 0.94
C TYR A 51 4.02 17.95 0.85
N PHE A 52 2.86 18.59 0.73
CA PHE A 52 2.72 20.03 0.56
C PHE A 52 1.91 20.62 1.71
N THR A 53 2.20 21.87 2.08
CA THR A 53 1.48 22.56 3.17
C THR A 53 0.01 22.83 2.82
N ASN A 54 -0.29 23.00 1.53
CA ASN A 54 -1.64 23.21 1.02
C ASN A 54 -1.77 22.74 -0.43
N ARG A 55 -3.02 22.69 -0.89
CA ARG A 55 -3.39 22.21 -2.21
C ARG A 55 -2.94 23.13 -3.35
N GLU A 56 -2.94 24.44 -3.14
CA GLU A 56 -2.53 25.42 -4.17
C GLU A 56 -1.05 25.21 -4.53
N ASN A 57 -0.18 25.16 -3.53
CA ASN A 57 1.24 24.85 -3.70
C ASN A 57 1.47 23.51 -4.40
N LEU A 58 0.66 22.50 -4.09
CA LEU A 58 0.73 21.20 -4.76
C LEU A 58 0.36 21.33 -6.24
N LEU A 59 -0.79 21.95 -6.54
CA LEU A 59 -1.29 22.10 -7.91
C LEU A 59 -0.34 22.94 -8.78
N ASP A 60 0.35 23.92 -8.18
CA ASP A 60 1.37 24.72 -8.86
C ASP A 60 2.61 23.91 -9.28
N THR A 61 2.82 22.71 -8.73
CA THR A 61 3.98 21.86 -9.03
C THR A 61 3.69 20.73 -10.00
N VAL A 62 2.44 20.56 -10.44
CA VAL A 62 2.05 19.59 -11.44
C VAL A 62 1.59 20.26 -12.73
N GLU A 63 1.75 19.58 -13.85
CA GLU A 63 1.18 19.98 -15.13
C GLU A 63 0.26 18.88 -15.65
N GLU A 64 -0.94 19.26 -16.11
CA GLU A 64 -1.86 18.33 -16.75
C GLU A 64 -1.25 17.81 -18.06
N VAL A 65 -1.42 16.52 -18.31
CA VAL A 65 -0.92 15.86 -19.51
C VAL A 65 -2.06 15.19 -20.26
N ASP A 66 -2.02 15.27 -21.59
CA ASP A 66 -2.98 14.58 -22.44
C ASP A 66 -2.58 13.09 -22.55
N VAL A 67 -3.14 12.28 -21.67
CA VAL A 67 -2.91 10.83 -21.63
C VAL A 67 -4.23 10.10 -21.78
N ASN A 68 -4.31 9.24 -22.80
CA ASN A 68 -5.36 8.24 -22.88
C ASN A 68 -5.08 7.13 -21.85
N ILE A 69 -5.64 7.29 -20.64
CA ILE A 69 -5.44 6.39 -19.49
C ILE A 69 -5.73 4.93 -19.86
N LEU A 70 -6.85 4.67 -20.55
CA LEU A 70 -7.24 3.32 -20.95
C LEU A 70 -6.21 2.71 -21.90
N GLN A 71 -5.74 3.49 -22.89
CA GLN A 71 -4.73 3.02 -23.82
C GLN A 71 -3.39 2.74 -23.11
N ALA A 72 -2.98 3.60 -22.16
CA ALA A 72 -1.78 3.38 -21.36
C ALA A 72 -1.84 2.05 -20.57
N TYR A 73 -3.02 1.71 -20.03
CA TYR A 73 -3.23 0.42 -19.34
C TYR A 73 -3.22 -0.77 -20.30
N LEU A 74 -3.88 -0.63 -21.46
CA LEU A 74 -3.86 -1.65 -22.51
C LEU A 74 -2.43 -1.93 -22.98
N ASP A 75 -1.61 -0.89 -23.18
CA ASP A 75 -0.23 -1.01 -23.65
C ASP A 75 0.65 -1.78 -22.66
N LEU A 76 0.48 -1.54 -21.37
CA LEU A 76 1.17 -2.31 -20.33
C LEU A 76 0.68 -3.76 -20.28
N PHE A 77 -0.63 -4.01 -20.29
CA PHE A 77 -1.17 -5.38 -20.25
C PHE A 77 -0.89 -6.19 -21.51
N ARG A 78 -0.62 -5.58 -22.68
CA ARG A 78 -0.16 -6.30 -23.88
C ARG A 78 1.11 -7.11 -23.62
N GLN A 79 1.93 -6.70 -22.64
CA GLN A 79 3.12 -7.45 -22.24
C GLN A 79 2.80 -8.81 -21.59
N ASN A 80 1.55 -9.04 -21.19
CA ASN A 80 1.10 -10.33 -20.68
C ASN A 80 0.84 -11.36 -21.80
N GLU A 81 0.75 -10.93 -23.06
CA GLU A 81 0.35 -11.81 -24.16
C GLU A 81 1.57 -12.46 -24.80
N GLU A 82 1.69 -13.77 -24.67
CA GLU A 82 2.69 -14.55 -25.39
C GLU A 82 2.24 -14.86 -26.82
N LYS A 83 3.20 -15.23 -27.68
CA LYS A 83 2.87 -15.81 -28.99
C LYS A 83 1.93 -17.01 -28.77
N ASN A 84 0.76 -16.99 -29.40
CA ASN A 84 -0.36 -17.95 -29.28
C ASN A 84 -1.40 -17.68 -28.18
N GLY A 85 -1.41 -16.49 -27.57
CA GLY A 85 -2.49 -16.08 -26.65
C GLY A 85 -2.40 -16.70 -25.25
N LYS A 86 -1.28 -17.34 -24.91
CA LYS A 86 -0.97 -17.75 -23.54
C LYS A 86 -0.64 -16.52 -22.69
N ILE A 87 -0.97 -16.60 -21.41
CA ILE A 87 -0.58 -15.58 -20.42
C ILE A 87 0.88 -15.81 -20.06
N SER A 88 1.67 -14.74 -20.03
CA SER A 88 3.07 -14.75 -19.59
C SER A 88 3.24 -15.45 -18.24
N GLU A 89 4.34 -16.18 -18.07
CA GLU A 89 4.76 -16.73 -16.77
C GLU A 89 4.90 -15.66 -15.67
N ASN A 90 5.16 -14.41 -16.07
CA ASN A 90 5.30 -13.28 -15.14
C ASN A 90 4.27 -12.17 -15.46
N PRO A 91 2.97 -12.42 -15.27
CA PRO A 91 1.94 -11.50 -15.73
C PRO A 91 1.89 -10.24 -14.85
N ILE A 92 1.68 -9.09 -15.47
CA ILE A 92 1.25 -7.86 -14.80
C ILE A 92 -0.21 -8.05 -14.41
N LEU A 93 -0.50 -8.10 -13.10
CA LEU A 93 -1.86 -8.37 -12.62
C LEU A 93 -2.64 -7.11 -12.26
N TRP A 94 -1.95 -6.03 -11.95
CA TRP A 94 -2.57 -4.72 -11.80
C TRP A 94 -1.65 -3.59 -12.21
N ILE A 95 -2.26 -2.46 -12.53
CA ILE A 95 -1.62 -1.21 -12.89
C ILE A 95 -2.19 -0.11 -12.00
N ASN A 96 -1.31 0.60 -11.30
CA ASN A 96 -1.68 1.76 -10.48
C ASN A 96 -1.10 3.04 -11.08
N PRO A 97 -1.91 4.07 -11.28
CA PRO A 97 -1.37 5.39 -11.52
C PRO A 97 -0.79 5.97 -10.23
N GLY A 98 0.01 7.01 -10.40
CA GLY A 98 0.30 7.89 -9.28
C GLY A 98 -0.96 8.60 -8.80
N LEU A 99 -0.82 9.36 -7.72
CA LEU A 99 -1.88 10.16 -7.14
C LEU A 99 -1.34 11.54 -6.77
N TYR A 100 -2.13 12.58 -6.97
CA TYR A 100 -1.86 13.92 -6.44
C TYR A 100 -3.13 14.53 -5.82
N GLY A 101 -2.96 15.40 -4.83
CA GLY A 101 -4.06 15.93 -4.02
C GLY A 101 -4.07 15.31 -2.64
N ASP A 102 -5.22 14.93 -2.11
CA ASP A 102 -5.29 14.26 -0.81
C ASP A 102 -4.68 12.85 -0.89
N THR A 103 -3.92 12.38 0.09
CA THR A 103 -3.26 11.07 -0.01
C THR A 103 -4.20 9.88 0.16
N GLY A 104 -5.42 10.08 0.67
CA GLY A 104 -6.32 9.00 1.09
C GLY A 104 -5.84 8.20 2.32
N MET A 105 -4.57 8.36 2.72
CA MET A 105 -3.94 7.58 3.79
C MET A 105 -4.63 7.82 5.14
N GLY A 106 -4.76 6.79 5.95
CA GLY A 106 -5.40 6.87 7.27
C GLY A 106 -4.50 7.36 8.40
N SER A 107 -3.22 7.54 8.13
CA SER A 107 -2.21 7.89 9.12
C SER A 107 -1.06 8.66 8.51
N ALA A 108 -0.39 9.47 9.31
CA ALA A 108 0.79 10.20 8.89
C ALA A 108 2.09 9.37 8.91
N ARG A 109 2.08 8.15 9.49
CA ARG A 109 3.28 7.30 9.70
C ARG A 109 4.23 7.15 8.49
N GLY A 110 3.69 7.18 7.26
CA GLY A 110 4.49 7.06 6.05
C GLY A 110 5.56 8.15 5.90
N THR A 111 5.37 9.31 6.54
CA THR A 111 6.36 10.41 6.54
C THR A 111 7.64 10.06 7.31
N LEU A 112 7.55 9.17 8.31
CA LEU A 112 8.71 8.76 9.10
C LEU A 112 9.66 7.87 8.29
N SER A 113 9.14 7.07 7.37
CA SER A 113 9.91 6.10 6.58
C SER A 113 10.44 6.60 5.24
N LEU A 114 10.28 7.89 4.92
CA LEU A 114 10.76 8.42 3.64
C LEU A 114 12.29 8.37 3.55
N THR A 115 12.80 8.11 2.35
CA THR A 115 14.22 8.15 1.99
C THR A 115 14.42 9.01 0.74
N GLY A 116 15.67 9.29 0.37
CA GLY A 116 16.03 9.94 -0.89
C GLY A 116 15.40 11.33 -1.07
N SER A 117 15.01 11.67 -2.31
CA SER A 117 14.41 12.98 -2.63
C SER A 117 13.12 13.27 -1.88
N SER A 118 12.29 12.26 -1.64
CA SER A 118 11.05 12.40 -0.87
C SER A 118 11.33 12.86 0.57
N ARG A 119 12.36 12.30 1.18
CA ARG A 119 12.81 12.71 2.51
C ARG A 119 13.44 14.10 2.49
N ALA A 120 14.35 14.36 1.55
CA ALA A 120 15.01 15.66 1.44
C ALA A 120 13.99 16.79 1.23
N PHE A 121 12.92 16.53 0.48
CA PHE A 121 11.79 17.43 0.34
C PHE A 121 11.04 17.64 1.65
N LEU A 122 10.67 16.56 2.34
CA LEU A 122 10.00 16.62 3.64
C LEU A 122 10.80 17.42 4.68
N GLN A 123 12.14 17.30 4.68
CA GLN A 123 13.00 17.99 5.63
C GLN A 123 13.06 19.52 5.46
N GLN A 124 12.66 20.05 4.31
CA GLN A 124 12.64 21.51 4.09
C GLN A 124 11.70 22.22 5.06
N ASP A 125 10.61 21.54 5.46
CA ASP A 125 9.66 21.99 6.47
C ASP A 125 8.99 20.78 7.14
N TYR A 126 9.77 20.01 7.91
CA TYR A 126 9.25 18.78 8.52
C TYR A 126 8.03 19.05 9.40
N GLU A 127 8.03 20.12 10.19
CA GLU A 127 6.92 20.45 11.09
C GLU A 127 5.65 20.84 10.32
N GLY A 128 5.76 21.60 9.23
CA GLY A 128 4.62 21.96 8.39
C GLY A 128 4.09 20.80 7.54
N LEU A 129 4.92 19.81 7.22
CA LEU A 129 4.59 18.76 6.26
C LEU A 129 4.23 17.40 6.89
N LYS A 130 4.74 17.07 8.09
CA LYS A 130 4.63 15.72 8.67
C LYS A 130 3.21 15.20 8.88
N LEU A 131 2.22 16.10 8.99
CA LEU A 131 0.80 15.77 9.11
C LEU A 131 -0.02 16.06 7.85
N SER A 132 0.60 16.59 6.80
CA SER A 132 -0.12 16.95 5.59
C SER A 132 -0.75 15.73 4.92
N ARG A 133 -1.90 15.95 4.30
CA ARG A 133 -2.51 15.00 3.36
C ARG A 133 -2.41 15.46 1.93
N GLU A 134 -1.99 16.69 1.65
CA GLU A 134 -1.77 17.14 0.29
C GLU A 134 -0.41 16.58 -0.15
N ALA A 135 -0.40 15.60 -1.06
CA ALA A 135 0.83 15.00 -1.55
C ALA A 135 0.78 14.63 -3.03
N ILE A 136 1.96 14.52 -3.63
CA ILE A 136 2.19 13.85 -4.90
C ILE A 136 2.84 12.51 -4.60
N ASN A 137 2.27 11.44 -5.11
CA ASN A 137 2.75 10.06 -5.00
C ASN A 137 2.84 9.46 -6.41
N ILE A 138 4.00 9.50 -7.05
CA ILE A 138 4.13 9.19 -8.48
C ILE A 138 5.45 8.49 -8.78
N HIS A 139 5.47 7.62 -9.79
CA HIS A 139 6.72 7.13 -10.37
C HIS A 139 7.19 8.08 -11.47
N LEU A 140 8.49 8.35 -11.55
CA LEU A 140 9.06 9.23 -12.58
C LEU A 140 9.04 8.60 -13.97
N GLN A 141 9.00 7.27 -14.02
CA GLN A 141 8.88 6.49 -15.25
C GLN A 141 7.92 5.34 -15.01
N SER A 142 7.27 4.89 -16.09
CA SER A 142 6.38 3.73 -16.00
C SER A 142 7.20 2.51 -15.60
N THR A 143 6.90 1.95 -14.43
CA THR A 143 7.74 0.97 -13.75
C THR A 143 6.99 -0.34 -13.62
N ILE A 144 7.62 -1.46 -13.97
CA ILE A 144 7.11 -2.80 -13.65
C ILE A 144 7.92 -3.34 -12.48
N SER A 145 7.25 -3.82 -11.44
CA SER A 145 7.88 -4.26 -10.21
C SER A 145 7.26 -5.53 -9.64
N THR A 146 8.02 -6.24 -8.81
CA THR A 146 7.55 -7.36 -8.00
C THR A 146 6.97 -6.92 -6.65
N LYS A 147 6.94 -5.61 -6.39
CA LYS A 147 6.38 -5.01 -5.16
C LYS A 147 4.93 -5.42 -4.93
N THR A 148 4.60 -5.57 -3.65
CA THR A 148 3.28 -6.01 -3.16
C THR A 148 2.32 -4.85 -2.88
N ASN A 149 2.81 -3.60 -2.91
CA ASN A 149 2.02 -2.44 -2.52
C ASN A 149 0.92 -2.15 -3.55
N LEU A 150 -0.33 -2.20 -3.10
CA LEU A 150 -1.51 -1.80 -3.87
C LEU A 150 -2.23 -0.71 -3.09
N MET A 151 -2.42 0.44 -3.75
CA MET A 151 -3.20 1.57 -3.25
C MET A 151 -4.33 1.81 -4.25
N GLY A 152 -5.52 1.33 -3.91
CA GLY A 152 -6.61 1.05 -4.85
C GLY A 152 -7.40 2.26 -5.33
N THR A 153 -6.75 3.39 -5.62
CA THR A 153 -7.44 4.65 -5.99
C THR A 153 -8.08 4.57 -7.37
N GLN A 154 -7.29 4.45 -8.44
CA GLN A 154 -7.78 4.08 -9.77
C GLN A 154 -6.95 2.94 -10.34
N THR A 155 -7.27 1.71 -9.99
CA THR A 155 -6.48 0.53 -10.38
C THR A 155 -7.10 -0.18 -11.57
N ALA A 156 -6.28 -0.51 -12.57
CA ALA A 156 -6.64 -1.46 -13.60
C ALA A 156 -6.16 -2.87 -13.22
N PHE A 157 -7.03 -3.86 -13.31
CA PHE A 157 -6.77 -5.26 -13.01
C PHE A 157 -6.83 -6.11 -14.27
N TYR A 158 -5.90 -7.07 -14.36
CA TYR A 158 -5.89 -8.05 -15.43
C TYR A 158 -6.92 -9.14 -15.17
N ASN A 159 -8.11 -9.02 -15.78
CA ASN A 159 -9.26 -9.87 -15.53
C ASN A 159 -9.25 -11.17 -16.38
N LYS A 160 -8.07 -11.75 -16.66
CA LYS A 160 -7.95 -13.12 -17.23
C LYS A 160 -7.54 -14.16 -16.19
N VAL A 161 -7.25 -13.74 -14.96
CA VAL A 161 -7.02 -14.61 -13.80
C VAL A 161 -7.71 -14.01 -12.57
N PRO A 162 -8.15 -14.82 -11.59
CA PRO A 162 -8.71 -14.28 -10.36
C PRO A 162 -7.62 -13.63 -9.52
N ILE A 163 -7.76 -12.35 -9.19
CA ILE A 163 -6.94 -11.70 -8.14
C ILE A 163 -7.50 -12.03 -6.76
N ALA A 164 -6.74 -11.83 -5.69
CA ALA A 164 -7.28 -11.98 -4.34
C ALA A 164 -8.47 -11.01 -4.13
N PRO A 165 -9.60 -11.46 -3.57
CA PRO A 165 -10.71 -10.58 -3.25
C PRO A 165 -10.30 -9.61 -2.13
N PHE A 166 -10.85 -8.40 -2.16
CA PHE A 166 -10.71 -7.44 -1.07
C PHE A 166 -11.46 -7.95 0.17
N MET A 167 -10.89 -7.73 1.35
CA MET A 167 -11.59 -8.00 2.60
C MET A 167 -12.78 -7.04 2.71
N PRO A 168 -14.00 -7.52 3.06
CA PRO A 168 -15.22 -6.71 3.01
C PRO A 168 -15.35 -5.72 4.19
N TYR A 169 -14.34 -5.59 5.04
CA TYR A 169 -14.39 -4.78 6.26
C TYR A 169 -13.04 -4.15 6.60
N GLY A 170 -13.10 -2.89 7.04
CA GLY A 170 -11.95 -2.18 7.60
C GLY A 170 -11.18 -1.33 6.60
N ARG A 171 -10.01 -0.86 7.02
CA ARG A 171 -9.04 -0.13 6.19
C ARG A 171 -7.90 -1.06 5.78
N GLY A 172 -7.08 -0.66 4.81
CA GLY A 172 -5.88 -1.42 4.42
C GLY A 172 -6.20 -2.69 3.63
N ILE A 173 -7.39 -2.79 3.05
CA ILE A 173 -7.87 -3.97 2.32
C ILE A 173 -7.14 -4.13 0.97
N ASP A 174 -6.71 -3.01 0.38
CA ASP A 174 -5.94 -2.99 -0.87
C ASP A 174 -4.57 -3.65 -0.69
N GLY A 175 -3.87 -3.29 0.38
CA GLY A 175 -2.57 -3.87 0.72
C GLY A 175 -2.66 -5.38 0.91
N LEU A 176 -3.71 -5.86 1.60
CA LEU A 176 -3.94 -7.29 1.79
C LEU A 176 -4.22 -7.99 0.46
N SER A 177 -5.08 -7.43 -0.38
CA SER A 177 -5.39 -7.97 -1.70
C SER A 177 -4.14 -8.03 -2.60
N GLY A 178 -3.36 -6.95 -2.66
CA GLY A 178 -2.12 -6.89 -3.43
C GLY A 178 -1.08 -7.90 -2.95
N LEU A 179 -0.85 -7.98 -1.63
CA LEU A 179 0.04 -8.95 -1.02
C LEU A 179 -0.39 -10.39 -1.33
N LEU A 180 -1.64 -10.75 -1.07
CA LEU A 180 -2.13 -12.11 -1.30
C LEU A 180 -2.06 -12.47 -2.78
N THR A 181 -2.39 -11.55 -3.68
CA THR A 181 -2.27 -11.80 -5.12
C THR A 181 -0.83 -12.12 -5.52
N ARG A 182 0.18 -11.42 -4.96
CA ARG A 182 1.59 -11.79 -5.18
C ARG A 182 1.93 -13.16 -4.62
N LEU A 183 1.45 -13.48 -3.43
CA LEU A 183 1.74 -14.77 -2.79
C LEU A 183 1.07 -15.95 -3.50
N ILE A 184 -0.12 -15.72 -4.08
CA ILE A 184 -0.85 -16.71 -4.89
C ILE A 184 -0.22 -16.87 -6.27
N TYR A 185 0.31 -15.79 -6.84
CA TYR A 185 0.99 -15.79 -8.14
C TYR A 185 2.43 -15.28 -8.00
N PRO A 186 3.39 -16.08 -7.50
CA PRO A 186 4.74 -15.60 -7.17
C PRO A 186 5.47 -14.89 -8.32
N GLY A 187 5.30 -15.35 -9.57
CA GLY A 187 5.87 -14.72 -10.77
C GLY A 187 5.17 -13.42 -11.22
N SER A 188 3.99 -13.10 -10.69
CA SER A 188 3.26 -11.90 -11.11
C SER A 188 4.00 -10.58 -10.84
N ARG A 189 3.55 -9.52 -11.49
CA ARG A 189 4.13 -8.18 -11.39
C ARG A 189 3.01 -7.15 -11.22
N ALA A 190 3.38 -6.01 -10.68
CA ALA A 190 2.58 -4.79 -10.69
C ALA A 190 3.21 -3.80 -11.67
N ALA A 191 2.39 -2.98 -12.32
CA ALA A 191 2.90 -1.81 -13.03
C ALA A 191 2.44 -0.51 -12.36
N TYR A 192 3.27 0.51 -12.50
CA TYR A 192 3.03 1.85 -11.99
C TYR A 192 3.24 2.83 -13.14
N THR A 193 2.32 3.77 -13.36
CA THR A 193 2.45 4.72 -14.47
C THR A 193 3.28 5.95 -14.07
N ASP A 194 3.78 6.66 -15.09
CA ASP A 194 4.52 7.92 -14.93
C ASP A 194 3.65 9.19 -14.86
N PHE A 195 2.33 9.00 -14.75
CA PHE A 195 1.35 10.05 -14.51
C PHE A 195 0.59 9.74 -13.22
N ALA A 196 0.08 10.80 -12.60
CA ALA A 196 -0.76 10.74 -11.43
C ALA A 196 -2.18 11.23 -11.74
N LEU A 197 -3.16 10.79 -10.96
CA LEU A 197 -4.54 11.25 -11.04
C LEU A 197 -4.90 12.10 -9.83
N TYR A 198 -5.84 13.02 -10.04
CA TYR A 198 -6.25 13.94 -8.99
C TYR A 198 -7.21 13.26 -8.03
N HIS A 199 -6.85 13.25 -6.75
CA HIS A 199 -7.71 12.82 -5.66
C HIS A 199 -8.28 14.04 -4.95
N ALA A 200 -9.54 14.31 -5.25
CA ALA A 200 -10.25 15.52 -4.89
C ALA A 200 -11.05 15.30 -3.61
N SER A 201 -10.43 15.56 -2.46
CA SER A 201 -11.17 15.60 -1.20
C SER A 201 -11.89 16.93 -0.99
N ASP A 202 -12.98 16.88 -0.22
CA ASP A 202 -13.69 18.07 0.26
C ASP A 202 -12.81 18.86 1.23
N GLY A 203 -12.09 19.85 0.69
CA GLY A 203 -11.23 20.76 1.42
C GLY A 203 -9.87 20.20 1.84
N THR A 204 -9.04 21.07 2.42
CA THR A 204 -7.72 20.72 2.96
C THR A 204 -7.88 19.98 4.28
N ARG A 205 -7.29 18.79 4.37
CA ARG A 205 -7.32 17.95 5.58
C ARG A 205 -5.90 17.67 6.05
N ASN A 206 -5.71 17.61 7.37
CA ASN A 206 -4.49 17.10 7.98
C ASN A 206 -4.76 15.77 8.66
N ASN A 207 -3.74 14.91 8.74
CA ASN A 207 -3.80 13.73 9.57
C ASN A 207 -3.81 14.14 11.05
N PRO A 208 -4.60 13.46 11.91
CA PRO A 208 -4.56 13.73 13.34
C PRO A 208 -3.15 13.45 13.89
N ALA A 209 -2.63 14.35 14.72
CA ALA A 209 -1.25 14.29 15.22
C ALA A 209 -0.89 12.92 15.82
N LYS A 210 -1.81 12.33 16.60
CA LYS A 210 -1.61 10.99 17.19
C LYS A 210 -1.27 9.91 16.16
N THR A 211 -1.74 10.04 14.91
CA THR A 211 -1.52 9.03 13.86
C THR A 211 -0.11 9.04 13.28
N LEU A 212 0.72 10.03 13.63
CA LEU A 212 2.12 10.07 13.23
C LEU A 212 2.93 8.97 13.91
N THR A 213 2.69 8.74 15.20
CA THR A 213 3.49 7.81 16.02
C THR A 213 2.67 6.62 16.54
N TRP A 214 1.34 6.71 16.58
CA TRP A 214 0.49 5.63 17.08
C TRP A 214 0.31 4.50 16.06
N VAL A 215 0.38 3.25 16.54
CA VAL A 215 0.24 2.03 15.74
C VAL A 215 -1.15 1.45 15.96
N LYS A 216 -2.04 1.64 14.99
CA LYS A 216 -3.39 1.07 15.05
C LYS A 216 -3.59 0.15 13.85
N PRO A 217 -3.33 -1.16 13.98
CA PRO A 217 -3.49 -2.09 12.87
C PRO A 217 -4.98 -2.28 12.58
N ALA A 218 -5.38 -2.28 11.32
CA ALA A 218 -6.67 -2.80 10.89
C ALA A 218 -6.66 -4.33 10.92
N ILE A 219 -7.83 -4.95 10.82
CA ILE A 219 -7.91 -6.42 10.71
C ILE A 219 -7.20 -6.96 9.46
N SER A 220 -7.19 -6.19 8.36
CA SER A 220 -6.43 -6.57 7.17
C SER A 220 -4.92 -6.50 7.41
N ASP A 221 -4.43 -5.56 8.22
CA ASP A 221 -3.01 -5.50 8.61
C ASP A 221 -2.61 -6.74 9.40
N LEU A 222 -3.47 -7.20 10.33
CA LEU A 222 -3.24 -8.45 11.06
C LEU A 222 -3.24 -9.67 10.13
N ALA A 223 -4.16 -9.72 9.15
CA ALA A 223 -4.17 -10.78 8.14
C ALA A 223 -2.93 -10.74 7.23
N MET A 224 -2.45 -9.55 6.86
CA MET A 224 -1.21 -9.39 6.09
C MET A 224 0.00 -9.91 6.87
N ILE A 225 0.11 -9.55 8.15
CA ILE A 225 1.19 -10.00 9.04
C ILE A 225 1.21 -11.53 9.10
N VAL A 226 0.05 -12.16 9.30
CA VAL A 226 -0.08 -13.62 9.27
C VAL A 226 0.37 -14.19 7.92
N ALA A 227 -0.10 -13.62 6.80
CA ALA A 227 0.29 -14.11 5.47
C ALA A 227 1.80 -13.96 5.19
N ILE A 228 2.45 -12.92 5.71
CA ILE A 228 3.91 -12.72 5.58
C ILE A 228 4.67 -13.75 6.41
N VAL A 229 4.29 -13.94 7.68
CA VAL A 229 4.97 -14.85 8.60
C VAL A 229 4.83 -16.31 8.14
N PHE A 230 3.64 -16.69 7.68
CA PHE A 230 3.32 -18.02 7.18
C PHE A 230 3.32 -18.07 5.65
N ARG A 231 4.15 -17.25 5.01
CA ARG A 231 4.22 -17.21 3.54
C ARG A 231 4.53 -18.59 2.97
N LYS A 232 3.75 -18.95 1.95
CA LYS A 232 3.98 -20.15 1.14
C LYS A 232 3.65 -19.85 -0.31
N GLU A 233 4.59 -20.17 -1.19
CA GLU A 233 4.38 -20.15 -2.63
C GLU A 233 3.76 -21.50 -3.03
N THR A 234 2.56 -21.47 -3.60
CA THR A 234 1.83 -22.68 -4.00
C THR A 234 0.81 -22.34 -5.08
N GLU A 235 0.62 -23.26 -6.03
CA GLU A 235 -0.43 -23.17 -7.07
C GLU A 235 -1.84 -23.17 -6.45
N GLU A 236 -1.98 -23.72 -5.25
CA GLU A 236 -3.21 -23.70 -4.46
C GLU A 236 -3.30 -22.50 -3.51
N GLY A 237 -2.67 -21.37 -3.86
CA GLY A 237 -2.54 -20.20 -2.98
C GLY A 237 -3.85 -19.75 -2.36
N PHE A 238 -4.94 -19.69 -3.14
CA PHE A 238 -6.28 -19.37 -2.64
C PHE A 238 -6.73 -20.29 -1.52
N ASN A 239 -6.61 -21.61 -1.73
CA ASN A 239 -7.01 -22.60 -0.74
C ASN A 239 -6.10 -22.57 0.49
N TYR A 240 -4.79 -22.36 0.30
CA TYR A 240 -3.81 -22.28 1.37
C TYR A 240 -4.09 -21.10 2.31
N TYR A 241 -4.11 -19.87 1.78
CA TYR A 241 -4.35 -18.68 2.60
C TYR A 241 -5.78 -18.65 3.16
N GLY A 242 -6.76 -19.16 2.40
CA GLY A 242 -8.12 -19.32 2.89
C GLY A 242 -8.23 -20.27 4.08
N SER A 243 -7.52 -21.42 4.03
CA SER A 243 -7.44 -22.37 5.14
C SER A 243 -6.68 -21.78 6.32
N LEU A 244 -5.53 -21.14 6.08
CA LEU A 244 -4.73 -20.48 7.11
C LEU A 244 -5.57 -19.50 7.95
N PHE A 245 -6.30 -18.60 7.30
CA PHE A 245 -7.14 -17.62 8.00
C PHE A 245 -8.32 -18.27 8.72
N SER A 246 -8.96 -19.27 8.10
CA SER A 246 -10.07 -20.01 8.73
C SER A 246 -9.61 -20.78 9.96
N ASP A 247 -8.47 -21.46 9.88
CA ASP A 247 -7.93 -22.31 10.94
C ASP A 247 -7.48 -21.47 12.14
N ILE A 248 -6.79 -20.34 11.90
CA ILE A 248 -6.43 -19.38 12.95
C ILE A 248 -7.70 -18.84 13.62
N ALA A 249 -8.70 -18.44 12.84
CA ALA A 249 -9.94 -17.91 13.38
C ALA A 249 -10.76 -18.93 14.20
N ARG A 250 -10.55 -20.24 14.00
CA ARG A 250 -11.22 -21.32 14.75
C ARG A 250 -10.53 -21.71 16.05
N LEU A 251 -9.34 -21.18 16.32
CA LEU A 251 -8.65 -21.39 17.60
C LEU A 251 -9.49 -20.89 18.78
N SER A 252 -9.15 -21.34 20.00
CA SER A 252 -9.69 -20.72 21.22
C SER A 252 -9.32 -19.23 21.26
N ASN A 253 -10.05 -18.40 22.02
CA ASN A 253 -9.76 -16.97 22.09
C ASN A 253 -8.33 -16.68 22.56
N SER A 254 -7.82 -17.41 23.55
CA SER A 254 -6.44 -17.26 24.01
C SER A 254 -5.44 -17.63 22.90
N SER A 255 -5.61 -18.78 22.26
CA SER A 255 -4.69 -19.23 21.22
C SER A 255 -4.75 -18.34 19.97
N PHE A 256 -5.90 -17.78 19.62
CA PHE A 256 -6.04 -16.81 18.54
C PHE A 256 -5.28 -15.51 18.84
N VAL A 257 -5.45 -14.97 20.05
CA VAL A 257 -4.73 -13.77 20.51
C VAL A 257 -3.23 -14.01 20.50
N ASP A 258 -2.77 -15.12 21.08
CA ASP A 258 -1.35 -15.49 21.15
C ASP A 258 -0.76 -15.66 19.74
N HIS A 259 -1.50 -16.28 18.82
CA HIS A 259 -1.02 -16.51 17.46
C HIS A 259 -0.87 -15.20 16.67
N LEU A 260 -1.89 -14.32 16.70
CA LEU A 260 -1.81 -13.01 16.04
C LEU A 260 -0.73 -12.12 16.66
N HIS A 261 -0.57 -12.18 17.98
CA HIS A 261 0.45 -11.41 18.69
C HIS A 261 1.86 -11.91 18.40
N GLY A 262 2.07 -13.22 18.35
CA GLY A 262 3.35 -13.81 17.93
C GLY A 262 3.74 -13.41 16.50
N ALA A 263 2.79 -13.44 15.56
CA ALA A 263 3.01 -12.98 14.20
C ALA A 263 3.30 -11.47 14.13
N PHE A 264 2.58 -10.66 14.92
CA PHE A 264 2.82 -9.23 15.06
C PHE A 264 4.24 -8.94 15.56
N ILE A 265 4.69 -9.62 16.61
CA ILE A 265 6.05 -9.50 17.12
C ILE A 265 7.08 -9.83 16.03
N ALA A 266 6.92 -10.96 15.36
CA ALA A 266 7.86 -11.39 14.32
C ALA A 266 8.01 -10.36 13.20
N GLN A 267 6.89 -9.80 12.72
CA GLN A 267 6.91 -8.78 11.67
C GLN A 267 7.45 -7.43 12.16
N TYR A 268 7.02 -6.97 13.33
CA TYR A 268 7.37 -5.63 13.81
C TYR A 268 8.77 -5.52 14.39
N THR A 269 9.42 -6.62 14.77
CA THR A 269 10.87 -6.62 15.05
C THR A 269 11.66 -6.15 13.83
N ALA A 270 11.37 -6.69 12.64
CA ALA A 270 12.03 -6.26 11.40
C ALA A 270 11.73 -4.80 11.04
N VAL A 271 10.53 -4.30 11.37
CA VAL A 271 10.14 -2.90 11.17
C VAL A 271 10.92 -1.97 12.10
N ILE A 272 11.07 -2.33 13.39
CA ILE A 272 11.88 -1.57 14.35
C ILE A 272 13.33 -1.50 13.87
N GLU A 273 13.93 -2.64 13.49
CA GLU A 273 15.30 -2.67 12.97
C GLU A 273 15.47 -1.78 11.73
N TYR A 274 14.47 -1.72 10.85
CA TYR A 274 14.49 -0.81 9.71
C TYR A 274 14.48 0.65 10.14
N TYR A 275 13.62 1.04 11.11
CA TYR A 275 13.58 2.40 11.62
C TYR A 275 14.85 2.81 12.38
N GLU A 276 15.44 1.91 13.17
CA GLU A 276 16.73 2.15 13.82
C GLU A 276 17.84 2.40 12.78
N LYS A 277 17.87 1.63 11.69
CA LYS A 277 18.79 1.87 10.56
C LYS A 277 18.54 3.22 9.89
N LEU A 278 17.30 3.70 9.80
CA LEU A 278 17.02 5.04 9.29
C LEU A 278 17.52 6.14 10.24
N LEU A 279 17.30 5.98 11.55
CA LEU A 279 17.81 6.91 12.57
C LEU A 279 19.34 7.02 12.50
N GLU A 280 20.04 5.90 12.34
CA GLU A 280 21.48 5.86 12.15
C GLU A 280 21.90 6.50 10.81
N ARG A 281 21.31 6.05 9.69
CA ARG A 281 21.62 6.55 8.33
C ARG A 281 21.52 8.06 8.24
N TYR A 282 20.52 8.66 8.88
CA TYR A 282 20.24 10.08 8.82
C TYR A 282 20.73 10.86 10.05
N ASN A 283 21.57 10.23 10.88
CA ASN A 283 22.17 10.85 12.07
C ASN A 283 21.14 11.58 12.97
N ARG A 284 19.92 11.04 13.07
CA ARG A 284 18.81 11.62 13.86
C ARG A 284 18.43 13.06 13.48
N GLU A 285 18.64 13.48 12.22
CA GLU A 285 18.29 14.82 11.77
C GLU A 285 17.04 14.86 10.88
N PRO A 286 16.14 15.86 11.01
CA PRO A 286 16.10 16.84 12.09
C PRO A 286 15.71 16.19 13.42
N ALA A 287 16.12 16.82 14.53
CA ALA A 287 15.84 16.31 15.88
C ALA A 287 14.36 16.00 16.14
N SER A 288 13.42 16.79 15.58
CA SER A 288 11.99 16.53 15.76
C SER A 288 11.50 15.28 15.00
N TRP A 289 12.05 14.99 13.82
CA TRP A 289 11.79 13.74 13.11
C TRP A 289 12.32 12.54 13.89
N ALA A 290 13.53 12.64 14.44
CA ALA A 290 14.09 11.57 15.24
C ALA A 290 13.25 11.29 16.50
N ALA A 291 12.81 12.34 17.20
CA ALA A 291 11.93 12.20 18.36
C ALA A 291 10.58 11.54 18.00
N ASP A 292 9.96 11.93 16.87
CA ASP A 292 8.73 11.31 16.38
C ASP A 292 8.94 9.83 16.02
N MET A 293 10.08 9.50 15.40
CA MET A 293 10.46 8.12 15.05
C MET A 293 10.72 7.26 16.30
N GLU A 294 11.46 7.76 17.28
CA GLU A 294 11.74 7.07 18.55
C GLU A 294 10.43 6.82 19.32
N THR A 295 9.56 7.83 19.40
CA THR A 295 8.19 7.68 19.97
C THR A 295 7.39 6.61 19.22
N HIS A 296 7.52 6.54 17.88
CA HIS A 296 6.85 5.52 17.09
C HIS A 296 7.36 4.11 17.41
N ILE A 297 8.68 3.93 17.53
CA ILE A 297 9.30 2.67 17.95
C ILE A 297 8.82 2.25 19.34
N GLU A 298 8.79 3.17 20.30
CA GLU A 298 8.29 2.91 21.65
C GLU A 298 6.82 2.43 21.64
N ASN A 299 5.96 3.09 20.86
CA ASN A 299 4.56 2.69 20.71
C ASN A 299 4.38 1.30 20.09
N ILE A 300 5.27 0.90 19.15
CA ILE A 300 5.30 -0.47 18.63
C ILE A 300 5.66 -1.45 19.75
N GLN A 301 6.74 -1.16 20.49
CA GLN A 301 7.23 -2.01 21.56
C GLN A 301 6.20 -2.18 22.68
N GLU A 302 5.46 -1.13 23.04
CA GLU A 302 4.36 -1.22 24.01
C GLU A 302 3.29 -2.23 23.56
N LYS A 303 2.91 -2.21 22.28
CA LYS A 303 1.95 -3.19 21.74
C LYS A 303 2.50 -4.61 21.71
N MET A 304 3.80 -4.76 21.44
CA MET A 304 4.48 -6.05 21.55
C MET A 304 4.46 -6.62 22.97
N ARG A 305 4.28 -5.81 24.02
CA ARG A 305 4.18 -6.29 25.42
C ARG A 305 2.79 -6.77 25.81
N ASN A 306 1.73 -6.29 25.16
CA ASN A 306 0.35 -6.60 25.52
C ASN A 306 -0.41 -7.25 24.35
N PRO A 307 -0.65 -8.58 24.37
CA PRO A 307 -1.38 -9.28 23.32
C PRO A 307 -2.78 -8.72 23.02
N LEU A 308 -3.47 -8.22 24.04
CA LEU A 308 -4.83 -7.69 23.90
C LEU A 308 -4.86 -6.31 23.22
N SER A 309 -3.71 -5.63 23.09
CA SER A 309 -3.60 -4.30 22.47
C SER A 309 -3.85 -4.29 20.95
N LEU A 310 -3.92 -5.48 20.32
CA LEU A 310 -4.28 -5.66 18.91
C LEU A 310 -5.80 -5.61 18.67
N PHE A 311 -6.61 -5.62 19.73
CA PHE A 311 -8.06 -5.65 19.68
C PHE A 311 -8.68 -4.41 20.33
N GLY A 312 -9.98 -4.22 20.14
CA GLY A 312 -10.72 -3.08 20.65
C GLY A 312 -10.28 -1.75 20.05
N LYS A 313 -10.62 -0.64 20.73
CA LYS A 313 -10.38 0.73 20.24
C LYS A 313 -8.90 1.07 20.03
N GLU A 314 -8.04 0.42 20.82
CA GLU A 314 -6.58 0.59 20.75
C GLU A 314 -5.96 -0.18 19.59
N GLY A 315 -6.63 -1.24 19.10
CA GLY A 315 -6.19 -2.10 18.02
C GLY A 315 -7.09 -2.01 16.80
N CYS A 316 -7.53 -3.16 16.28
CA CYS A 316 -8.30 -3.25 15.04
C CYS A 316 -9.77 -2.81 15.10
N ASP A 317 -10.19 -2.10 16.15
CA ASP A 317 -11.57 -1.66 16.40
C ASP A 317 -12.60 -2.81 16.52
N LEU A 318 -12.13 -4.04 16.73
CA LEU A 318 -12.95 -5.24 16.84
C LEU A 318 -12.72 -5.94 18.18
N SER A 319 -13.77 -6.55 18.74
CA SER A 319 -13.57 -7.58 19.77
C SER A 319 -12.87 -8.80 19.17
N ILE A 320 -12.33 -9.68 20.02
CA ILE A 320 -11.69 -10.92 19.59
C ILE A 320 -12.64 -11.75 18.71
N GLU A 321 -13.90 -11.90 19.14
CA GLU A 321 -14.94 -12.67 18.44
C GLU A 321 -15.25 -12.07 17.07
N ARG A 322 -15.33 -10.74 16.96
CA ARG A 322 -15.58 -10.06 15.69
C ARG A 322 -14.38 -10.14 14.76
N ALA A 323 -13.16 -10.06 15.28
CA ALA A 323 -11.94 -10.27 14.50
C ALA A 323 -11.89 -11.70 13.94
N LYS A 324 -12.15 -12.73 14.78
CA LYS A 324 -12.27 -14.13 14.35
C LYS A 324 -13.33 -14.30 13.27
N TYR A 325 -14.53 -13.73 13.48
CA TYR A 325 -15.61 -13.77 12.50
C TYR A 325 -15.18 -13.24 11.12
N HIS A 326 -14.60 -12.05 11.07
CA HIS A 326 -14.17 -11.45 9.79
C HIS A 326 -13.03 -12.21 9.13
N LEU A 327 -12.07 -12.71 9.92
CA LEU A 327 -10.95 -13.49 9.39
C LEU A 327 -11.40 -14.86 8.85
N GLU A 328 -12.29 -15.55 9.56
CA GLU A 328 -12.86 -16.83 9.09
C GLU A 328 -13.65 -16.64 7.79
N HIS A 329 -14.57 -15.66 7.76
CA HIS A 329 -15.39 -15.42 6.57
C HIS A 329 -14.55 -15.00 5.37
N TYR A 330 -13.50 -14.22 5.58
CA TYR A 330 -12.55 -13.90 4.52
C TYR A 330 -11.80 -15.14 4.02
N GLY A 331 -11.40 -16.04 4.95
CA GLY A 331 -10.80 -17.32 4.62
C GLY A 331 -11.72 -18.22 3.78
N GLU A 332 -13.01 -18.31 4.14
CA GLU A 332 -14.01 -19.04 3.36
C GLU A 332 -14.21 -18.44 1.96
N VAL A 333 -14.29 -17.10 1.86
CA VAL A 333 -14.38 -16.41 0.57
C VAL A 333 -13.17 -16.72 -0.32
N LEU A 334 -11.95 -16.67 0.22
CA LEU A 334 -10.74 -16.98 -0.54
C LEU A 334 -10.77 -18.39 -1.15
N LYS A 335 -11.25 -19.40 -0.41
CA LYS A 335 -11.32 -20.79 -0.89
C LYS A 335 -12.27 -20.93 -2.07
N ILE A 336 -13.44 -20.27 -2.03
CA ILE A 336 -14.45 -20.36 -3.10
C ILE A 336 -14.25 -19.36 -4.23
N TRP A 337 -13.35 -18.38 -4.05
CA TRP A 337 -13.18 -17.25 -4.97
C TRP A 337 -12.85 -17.66 -6.41
N PRO A 338 -11.92 -18.61 -6.66
CA PRO A 338 -11.63 -19.03 -8.03
C PRO A 338 -12.86 -19.58 -8.76
N ASP A 339 -13.76 -20.27 -8.06
CA ASP A 339 -14.98 -20.83 -8.63
C ASP A 339 -16.05 -19.76 -8.87
N LEU A 340 -16.18 -18.80 -7.95
CA LEU A 340 -17.05 -17.63 -8.15
C LEU A 340 -16.61 -16.81 -9.36
N TRP A 341 -15.30 -16.55 -9.48
CA TRP A 341 -14.74 -15.80 -10.59
C TRP A 341 -14.98 -16.54 -11.93
N LYS A 342 -14.69 -17.84 -12.02
CA LYS A 342 -14.94 -18.64 -13.23
C LYS A 342 -16.40 -18.65 -13.68
N LYS A 343 -17.35 -18.67 -12.75
CA LYS A 343 -18.79 -18.66 -13.07
C LYS A 343 -19.24 -17.34 -13.70
N ASN A 344 -18.59 -16.23 -13.38
CA ASN A 344 -18.94 -14.88 -13.84
C ASN A 344 -18.21 -14.44 -15.13
N LEU A 345 -17.39 -15.31 -15.74
CA LEU A 345 -16.76 -15.07 -17.05
C LEU A 345 -17.58 -15.60 -18.23
N LYS A 346 -18.71 -16.26 -17.95
CA LYS A 346 -19.72 -16.66 -18.94
C LYS A 346 -20.75 -15.54 -19.06
#